data_AF-A0AAE0CTS4-F1
#
_entry.id   AF-A0AAE0CTS4-F1
#
_cell.length_a   1.000
_cell.length_b   1.000
_cell.length_c   1.000
_cell.angle_alpha   90.00
_cell.angle_beta   90.00
_cell.angle_gamma   90.00
#
_symmetry.space_group_name_H-M   'P 1'
#
loop_
_entity.id
_entity.type
_entity.pdbx_description
1 polymer ?
#
loop_
_entity_poly.entity_id
_entity_poly.type
_entity_poly.pdbx_seq_one_letter_code
_entity_poly.pdbx_strand_id
1 'polypeptide(L)'
;MACPFASALHISNLSFPTLKGSFLSNHPKTSPVAFNGVRDLRRLPVFKKSDTPIQARFLQMGFHETCSPRQISAKSTNAGSGSTSTVSQTVFGILHLVISLGIIVATDKFLKMAFVAAAIKFPSALFGMFCIFTILMVLDSTIPAAATTLTNFFQPALLFIQRWLPLFYVPSLVVLPLSIRDIPPTSGLKICFIMVVGWLASLCVAGFTAIAVRNMVKVEMIDAEPMAKPSPFVPTEVWSWSGVFLFSFATALLYPTALGTTARTCLPFLLSSTVLGYMVGSGLPSGLKKVFHPIICCALSADLAALAFGYLSQSGLDPVLGSNYLTKVSSNPGAGDVLMGFLGSVILSFAFSMFKQRKLVKRHAAEIFTSVIVSTLFSLYSTALIGRLVGLEPTLTVSILPRCITVALALSIVSLFEGKTIYYVLCT
;
A
#
# COMPACT_ATOMS: atom_id res chain seq x y z
N MET A 1 -37.85 34.27 0.15
CA MET A 1 -37.48 35.49 0.89
C MET A 1 -35.96 35.55 0.88
N ALA A 2 -35.38 36.19 -0.13
CA ALA A 2 -35.13 37.63 -0.24
C ALA A 2 -33.88 38.05 0.56
N CYS A 3 -32.75 38.21 -0.16
CA CYS A 3 -31.75 39.21 0.19
C CYS A 3 -32.34 40.61 0.00
N PRO A 4 -31.79 41.64 0.67
CA PRO A 4 -30.83 42.53 -0.04
C PRO A 4 -29.70 42.99 0.93
N PHE A 5 -28.61 43.70 0.58
CA PHE A 5 -28.41 44.82 -0.33
C PHE A 5 -26.90 44.96 -0.64
N ALA A 6 -26.59 45.65 -1.74
CA ALA A 6 -25.29 45.85 -2.35
C ALA A 6 -24.47 47.03 -1.78
N SER A 7 -23.15 47.03 -2.06
CA SER A 7 -22.28 48.19 -2.39
C SER A 7 -20.90 47.62 -2.81
N ALA A 8 -20.49 47.59 -4.09
CA ALA A 8 -20.05 48.69 -4.96
C ALA A 8 -18.79 49.42 -4.46
N LEU A 9 -17.63 49.14 -5.08
CA LEU A 9 -16.56 50.13 -5.25
C LEU A 9 -15.75 49.87 -6.53
N HIS A 10 -15.41 51.00 -7.14
CA HIS A 10 -15.21 51.26 -8.55
C HIS A 10 -13.77 50.98 -9.01
N ILE A 11 -13.63 50.54 -10.27
CA ILE A 11 -12.35 50.44 -10.98
C ILE A 11 -12.07 51.77 -11.68
N SER A 12 -10.84 52.28 -11.55
CA SER A 12 -10.23 53.17 -12.54
C SER A 12 -8.70 53.21 -12.41
N ASN A 13 -8.03 52.81 -13.50
CA ASN A 13 -6.76 53.25 -14.09
C ASN A 13 -5.52 53.53 -13.22
N LEU A 14 -4.39 52.88 -13.56
CA LEU A 14 -3.14 53.53 -13.99
C LEU A 14 -2.03 52.51 -14.37
N SER A 15 -1.71 52.49 -15.66
CA SER A 15 -0.38 52.52 -16.29
C SER A 15 0.72 51.47 -16.02
N PHE A 16 1.12 50.83 -17.13
CA PHE A 16 2.38 50.12 -17.39
C PHE A 16 3.65 50.96 -17.10
N PRO A 17 4.81 50.29 -16.96
CA PRO A 17 5.80 50.50 -18.01
C PRO A 17 6.34 49.19 -18.64
N THR A 18 6.42 49.27 -19.96
CA THR A 18 7.16 48.44 -20.92
C THR A 18 8.66 48.49 -20.71
N LEU A 19 9.34 47.35 -20.87
CA LEU A 19 10.73 47.32 -21.31
C LEU A 19 10.83 46.43 -22.56
N LYS A 20 11.28 47.03 -23.65
CA LYS A 20 11.35 46.48 -25.01
C LYS A 20 12.78 46.61 -25.51
N GLY A 21 13.30 45.56 -26.12
CA GLY A 21 14.48 45.53 -27.00
C GLY A 21 14.68 44.09 -27.47
N SER A 22 14.09 43.64 -28.60
CA SER A 22 14.56 43.78 -30.00
C SER A 22 15.95 43.16 -30.21
N PHE A 23 16.27 42.35 -31.23
CA PHE A 23 15.62 41.62 -32.32
C PHE A 23 16.81 41.00 -33.07
N LEU A 24 16.78 39.73 -33.50
CA LEU A 24 17.35 39.29 -34.81
C LEU A 24 17.19 37.78 -35.04
N SER A 25 16.51 37.50 -36.15
CA SER A 25 16.34 36.21 -36.83
C SER A 25 17.61 35.78 -37.56
N ASN A 26 17.85 34.47 -37.72
CA ASN A 26 18.05 33.83 -39.03
C ASN A 26 18.23 32.30 -38.94
N HIS A 27 17.39 31.57 -39.69
CA HIS A 27 17.60 30.21 -40.22
C HIS A 27 18.46 30.30 -41.51
N PRO A 28 19.12 29.23 -42.07
CA PRO A 28 18.41 28.09 -42.70
C PRO A 28 19.14 26.72 -42.96
N LYS A 29 18.34 25.70 -43.40
CA LYS A 29 18.57 24.61 -44.41
C LYS A 29 19.59 23.45 -44.14
N THR A 30 19.23 22.16 -44.00
CA THR A 30 18.77 21.06 -44.92
C THR A 30 19.83 20.27 -45.74
N SER A 31 20.07 18.99 -45.35
CA SER A 31 20.35 17.70 -46.10
C SER A 31 21.54 17.57 -47.11
N PRO A 32 21.96 16.37 -47.64
CA PRO A 32 21.57 14.94 -47.43
C PRO A 32 22.71 13.85 -47.41
N VAL A 33 22.34 12.61 -47.01
CA VAL A 33 22.61 11.23 -47.57
C VAL A 33 23.90 10.88 -48.34
N ALA A 34 24.57 9.75 -47.99
CA ALA A 34 24.78 8.55 -48.86
C ALA A 34 25.68 7.44 -48.25
N PHE A 35 25.40 6.21 -48.70
CA PHE A 35 25.83 4.87 -48.26
C PHE A 35 26.84 4.25 -49.27
N ASN A 36 27.73 3.34 -48.80
CA ASN A 36 28.32 2.15 -49.47
C ASN A 36 29.71 1.83 -48.85
N GLY A 37 30.18 0.60 -48.62
CA GLY A 37 29.65 -0.76 -48.85
C GLY A 37 30.73 -1.83 -48.52
N VAL A 38 30.28 -3.09 -48.47
CA VAL A 38 30.97 -4.33 -48.91
C VAL A 38 32.07 -5.02 -48.05
N ARG A 39 31.68 -6.20 -47.53
CA ARG A 39 32.30 -7.56 -47.46
C ARG A 39 33.73 -7.85 -46.94
N ASP A 40 33.72 -8.83 -46.03
CA ASP A 40 34.49 -10.10 -45.96
C ASP A 40 35.89 -10.26 -45.34
N LEU A 41 35.98 -11.42 -44.68
CA LEU A 41 37.12 -12.31 -44.40
C LEU A 41 38.16 -12.01 -43.29
N ARG A 42 37.87 -12.61 -42.13
CA ARG A 42 38.68 -13.65 -41.42
C ARG A 42 40.18 -13.73 -41.76
N ARG A 43 41.05 -13.49 -40.77
CA ARG A 43 42.34 -14.21 -40.62
C ARG A 43 42.84 -14.17 -39.17
N LEU A 44 43.18 -15.35 -38.66
CA LEU A 44 43.88 -15.63 -37.40
C LEU A 44 45.01 -16.61 -37.77
N PRO A 45 46.19 -16.54 -37.13
CA PRO A 45 46.94 -17.79 -36.97
C PRO A 45 47.63 -17.98 -35.60
N VAL A 46 47.54 -19.24 -35.14
CA VAL A 46 48.61 -20.13 -34.60
C VAL A 46 49.17 -19.81 -33.18
N PHE A 47 48.93 -20.60 -32.11
CA PHE A 47 49.26 -22.00 -31.72
C PHE A 47 50.73 -22.27 -31.35
N LYS A 48 51.03 -22.49 -30.05
CA LYS A 48 51.68 -23.72 -29.51
C LYS A 48 51.85 -23.72 -27.98
N LYS A 49 52.00 -24.92 -27.46
CA LYS A 49 51.75 -25.50 -26.13
C LYS A 49 53.05 -26.15 -25.62
N SER A 50 53.30 -26.19 -24.29
CA SER A 50 53.65 -27.40 -23.50
C SER A 50 54.50 -27.15 -22.24
N ASP A 51 53.99 -27.67 -21.12
CA ASP A 51 54.62 -28.51 -20.07
C ASP A 51 55.77 -28.02 -19.15
N THR A 52 55.58 -28.35 -17.86
CA THR A 52 56.46 -28.32 -16.65
C THR A 52 57.65 -29.31 -16.76
N PRO A 53 58.60 -29.52 -15.78
CA PRO A 53 58.64 -29.23 -14.32
C PRO A 53 60.06 -28.86 -13.70
N ILE A 54 60.18 -28.91 -12.34
CA ILE A 54 61.38 -29.13 -11.46
C ILE A 54 62.02 -27.95 -10.67
N GLN A 55 61.58 -27.81 -9.39
CA GLN A 55 62.28 -27.84 -8.07
C GLN A 55 63.78 -27.44 -7.84
N ALA A 56 64.03 -26.52 -6.87
CA ALA A 56 64.95 -26.61 -5.68
C ALA A 56 65.05 -25.24 -4.92
N ARG A 57 64.66 -25.07 -3.63
CA ARG A 57 65.44 -25.18 -2.35
C ARG A 57 66.60 -24.14 -2.26
N PHE A 58 66.73 -23.22 -1.29
CA PHE A 58 66.96 -23.34 0.17
C PHE A 58 66.98 -21.89 0.78
N LEU A 59 66.34 -21.57 1.92
CA LEU A 59 66.98 -21.45 3.24
C LEU A 59 65.91 -21.32 4.34
N GLN A 60 66.22 -21.90 5.50
CA GLN A 60 65.37 -22.17 6.66
C GLN A 60 65.99 -21.51 7.90
N MET A 61 65.17 -21.01 8.83
CA MET A 61 65.48 -20.97 10.27
C MET A 61 64.15 -20.96 11.03
N GLY A 62 63.97 -21.88 11.98
CA GLY A 62 62.76 -22.02 12.78
C GLY A 62 63.06 -22.19 14.27
N PHE A 63 62.01 -22.24 15.08
CA PHE A 63 61.89 -22.86 16.42
C PHE A 63 60.39 -22.80 16.80
N HIS A 64 59.70 -23.75 17.45
CA HIS A 64 59.78 -25.22 17.59
C HIS A 64 58.44 -25.68 18.22
N GLU A 65 57.85 -26.72 17.61
CA GLU A 65 56.99 -27.83 18.09
C GLU A 65 55.89 -27.67 19.19
N THR A 66 54.70 -28.26 19.01
CA THR A 66 54.50 -29.71 19.26
C THR A 66 53.36 -30.41 18.49
N CYS A 67 53.78 -31.43 17.72
CA CYS A 67 53.22 -32.76 17.33
C CYS A 67 51.76 -33.14 17.72
N SER A 68 50.81 -33.45 16.81
CA SER A 68 50.58 -34.64 15.94
C SER A 68 49.79 -35.81 16.61
N PRO A 69 49.29 -36.85 15.89
CA PRO A 69 47.86 -37.05 15.63
C PRO A 69 47.31 -38.37 16.20
N ARG A 70 45.99 -38.49 16.43
CA ARG A 70 45.36 -39.81 16.67
C ARG A 70 44.02 -39.94 15.94
N GLN A 71 44.05 -40.80 14.93
CA GLN A 71 42.91 -41.45 14.32
C GLN A 71 42.26 -42.40 15.34
N ILE A 72 41.01 -42.12 15.74
CA ILE A 72 40.15 -43.10 16.42
C ILE A 72 38.75 -43.05 15.82
N SER A 73 38.48 -44.07 15.01
CA SER A 73 37.25 -44.86 14.95
C SER A 73 35.94 -44.18 15.33
N ALA A 74 35.14 -43.85 14.32
CA ALA A 74 33.72 -43.62 14.47
C ALA A 74 33.03 -44.91 14.95
N LYS A 75 32.45 -44.87 16.14
CA LYS A 75 31.38 -45.77 16.54
C LYS A 75 30.17 -44.94 16.97
N SER A 76 29.06 -45.28 16.34
CA SER A 76 27.73 -44.74 16.52
C SER A 76 27.30 -44.71 17.99
N THR A 77 26.48 -43.71 18.34
CA THR A 77 25.06 -43.86 18.74
C THR A 77 24.72 -42.67 19.64
N ASN A 78 24.02 -41.68 19.10
CA ASN A 78 22.82 -41.18 19.75
C ASN A 78 21.92 -40.52 18.70
N ALA A 79 20.81 -41.20 18.46
CA ALA A 79 19.70 -40.76 17.67
C ALA A 79 18.96 -39.61 18.37
N GLY A 80 18.41 -38.71 17.55
CA GLY A 80 17.12 -38.06 17.82
C GLY A 80 17.09 -36.91 18.84
N SER A 81 17.52 -35.71 18.44
CA SER A 81 16.94 -34.46 18.98
C SER A 81 17.29 -33.27 18.09
N GLY A 82 16.86 -33.30 16.83
CA GLY A 82 17.11 -32.22 15.85
C GLY A 82 15.84 -31.60 15.27
N SER A 83 14.66 -32.17 15.53
CA SER A 83 13.39 -31.75 14.94
C SER A 83 12.43 -31.09 15.93
N THR A 84 12.56 -31.37 17.24
CA THR A 84 11.69 -30.85 18.29
C THR A 84 11.94 -29.39 18.64
N SER A 85 13.19 -28.91 18.55
CA SER A 85 13.55 -27.51 18.86
C SER A 85 13.02 -26.54 17.80
N THR A 86 13.09 -26.89 16.52
CA THR A 86 12.63 -26.04 15.41
C THR A 86 11.10 -25.94 15.35
N VAL A 87 10.38 -27.04 15.63
CA VAL A 87 8.91 -27.05 15.64
C VAL A 87 8.38 -26.24 16.83
N SER A 88 8.96 -26.41 18.02
CA SER A 88 8.56 -25.66 19.22
C SER A 88 8.72 -24.15 19.05
N GLN A 89 9.83 -23.69 18.46
CA GLN A 89 10.06 -22.27 18.17
C GLN A 89 9.08 -21.70 17.13
N THR A 90 8.70 -22.50 16.12
CA THR A 90 7.72 -22.10 15.10
C THR A 90 6.32 -21.98 15.70
N VAL A 91 5.91 -22.94 16.53
CA VAL A 91 4.61 -22.91 17.21
C VAL A 91 4.53 -21.71 18.15
N PHE A 92 5.59 -21.44 18.92
CA PHE A 92 5.65 -20.27 19.78
C PHE A 92 5.54 -18.95 18.99
N GLY A 93 6.24 -18.84 17.86
CA GLY A 93 6.16 -17.67 16.98
C GLY A 93 4.76 -17.44 16.40
N ILE A 94 4.09 -18.51 15.96
CA ILE A 94 2.70 -18.44 15.45
C ILE A 94 1.74 -18.06 16.58
N LEU A 95 1.87 -18.68 17.76
CA LEU A 95 1.03 -18.37 18.92
C LEU A 95 1.18 -16.90 19.33
N HIS A 96 2.41 -16.40 19.40
CA HIS A 96 2.69 -15.01 19.72
C HIS A 96 2.13 -14.04 18.66
N LEU A 97 2.20 -14.39 17.38
CA LEU A 97 1.55 -13.64 16.30
C LEU A 97 0.02 -13.61 16.49
N VAL A 98 -0.61 -14.75 16.77
CA VAL A 98 -2.07 -14.82 16.99
C VAL A 98 -2.50 -14.00 18.20
N ILE A 99 -1.77 -14.08 19.31
CA ILE A 99 -2.07 -13.31 20.52
C ILE A 99 -1.89 -11.81 20.27
N SER A 100 -0.75 -11.39 19.74
CA SER A 100 -0.47 -9.96 19.50
C SER A 100 -1.44 -9.36 18.46
N LEU A 101 -1.76 -10.09 17.39
CA LEU A 101 -2.75 -9.66 16.40
C LEU A 101 -4.16 -9.63 17.00
N GLY A 102 -4.51 -10.65 17.77
CA GLY A 102 -5.80 -10.76 18.46
C GLY A 102 -6.04 -9.59 19.42
N ILE A 103 -5.02 -9.15 20.15
CA ILE A 103 -5.11 -7.96 21.01
C ILE A 103 -5.39 -6.70 20.19
N ILE A 104 -4.68 -6.46 19.08
CA ILE A 104 -4.92 -5.27 18.22
C ILE A 104 -6.36 -5.30 17.67
N VAL A 105 -6.83 -6.46 17.20
CA VAL A 105 -8.20 -6.62 16.68
C VAL A 105 -9.23 -6.42 17.79
N ALA A 106 -9.01 -6.98 18.98
CA ALA A 106 -9.89 -6.80 20.12
C ALA A 106 -9.98 -5.34 20.55
N THR A 107 -8.85 -4.63 20.60
CA THR A 107 -8.81 -3.19 20.89
C THR A 107 -9.60 -2.39 19.85
N ASP A 108 -9.46 -2.68 18.55
CA ASP A 108 -10.24 -2.03 17.50
C ASP A 108 -11.75 -2.25 17.69
N LYS A 109 -12.17 -3.50 17.92
CA LYS A 109 -13.58 -3.84 18.17
C LYS A 109 -14.13 -3.13 19.41
N PHE A 110 -13.38 -3.14 20.50
CA PHE A 110 -13.76 -2.48 21.74
C PHE A 110 -13.91 -0.96 21.54
N LEU A 111 -12.93 -0.31 20.89
CA LEU A 111 -13.00 1.12 20.57
C LEU A 111 -14.20 1.45 19.69
N LYS A 112 -14.49 0.61 18.69
CA LYS A 112 -15.66 0.80 17.82
C LYS A 112 -16.96 0.69 18.61
N MET A 113 -17.09 -0.31 19.49
CA MET A 113 -18.27 -0.46 20.35
C MET A 113 -18.44 0.73 21.30
N ALA A 114 -17.36 1.20 21.93
CA ALA A 114 -17.38 2.35 22.82
C ALA A 114 -17.80 3.64 22.11
N PHE A 115 -17.30 3.88 20.89
CA PHE A 115 -17.67 5.06 20.11
C PHE A 115 -19.13 5.03 19.64
N VAL A 116 -19.63 3.86 19.26
CA VAL A 116 -21.05 3.66 18.91
C VAL A 116 -21.94 3.91 20.14
N ALA A 117 -21.57 3.37 21.30
CA ALA A 117 -22.30 3.60 22.55
C ALA A 117 -22.29 5.08 22.97
N ALA A 118 -21.21 5.80 22.68
CA ALA A 118 -21.08 7.24 22.94
C ALA A 118 -21.62 8.13 21.81
N ALA A 119 -22.21 7.57 20.75
CA ALA A 119 -22.70 8.30 19.57
C ALA A 119 -21.66 9.23 18.90
N ILE A 120 -20.37 8.90 18.99
CA ILE A 120 -19.28 9.69 18.41
C ILE A 120 -19.14 9.36 16.92
N LYS A 121 -19.37 10.35 16.04
CA LYS A 121 -19.24 10.20 14.57
C LYS A 121 -17.80 10.13 14.05
N PHE A 122 -16.82 10.31 14.93
CA PHE A 122 -15.39 10.29 14.59
C PHE A 122 -14.87 8.85 14.45
N PRO A 123 -13.95 8.55 13.50
CA PRO A 123 -13.37 7.21 13.36
C PRO A 123 -12.60 6.77 14.62
N SER A 124 -13.11 5.76 15.32
CA SER A 124 -12.54 5.25 16.57
C SER A 124 -11.09 4.76 16.45
N ALA A 125 -10.71 4.22 15.28
CA ALA A 125 -9.37 3.72 15.02
C ALA A 125 -8.30 4.82 15.04
N LEU A 126 -8.63 6.04 14.59
CA LEU A 126 -7.69 7.17 14.65
C LEU A 126 -7.47 7.64 16.07
N PHE A 127 -8.55 7.71 16.86
CA PHE A 127 -8.43 8.00 18.29
C PHE A 127 -7.54 6.96 18.97
N GLY A 128 -7.78 5.67 18.72
CA GLY A 128 -6.93 4.59 19.24
C GLY A 128 -5.47 4.70 18.82
N MET A 129 -5.19 5.09 17.57
CA MET A 129 -3.82 5.30 17.09
C MET A 129 -3.11 6.39 17.91
N PHE A 130 -3.75 7.54 18.13
CA PHE A 130 -3.17 8.63 18.93
C PHE A 130 -3.03 8.24 20.41
N CYS A 131 -3.99 7.50 20.98
CA CYS A 131 -3.89 6.99 22.34
C CYS A 131 -2.72 6.03 22.51
N ILE A 132 -2.56 5.04 21.64
CA ILE A 132 -1.45 4.08 21.67
C ILE A 132 -0.11 4.82 21.53
N PHE A 133 -0.02 5.75 20.57
CA PHE A 133 1.18 6.55 20.38
C PHE A 133 1.52 7.39 21.63
N THR A 134 0.53 8.02 22.25
CA THR A 134 0.70 8.82 23.48
C THR A 134 1.15 7.94 24.65
N ILE A 135 0.53 6.77 24.85
CA ILE A 135 0.93 5.81 25.88
C ILE A 135 2.38 5.38 25.65
N LEU A 136 2.76 5.07 24.41
CA LEU A 136 4.14 4.71 24.08
C LEU A 136 5.11 5.88 24.32
N MET A 137 4.74 7.14 24.02
CA MET A 137 5.54 8.32 24.33
C MET A 137 5.76 8.50 25.84
N VAL A 138 4.69 8.39 26.63
CA VAL A 138 4.76 8.49 28.10
C VAL A 138 5.61 7.37 28.66
N LEU A 139 5.44 6.15 28.17
CA LEU A 139 6.22 4.99 28.60
C LEU A 139 7.70 5.12 28.22
N ASP A 140 8.02 5.64 27.03
CA ASP A 140 9.40 5.92 26.61
C ASP A 140 10.07 6.98 27.48
N SER A 141 9.30 7.96 27.98
CA SER A 141 9.81 9.02 28.87
C SER A 141 9.99 8.59 30.32
N THR A 142 9.18 7.65 30.80
CA THR A 142 9.18 7.20 32.20
C THR A 142 9.99 5.92 32.40
N ILE A 143 9.77 4.91 31.54
CA ILE A 143 10.39 3.58 31.59
C ILE A 143 10.70 3.10 30.16
N PRO A 144 11.83 3.53 29.55
CA PRO A 144 12.19 3.18 28.17
C PRO A 144 12.24 1.68 27.89
N ALA A 145 12.61 0.88 28.90
CA ALA A 145 12.63 -0.57 28.81
C ALA A 145 11.22 -1.14 28.58
N ALA A 146 10.20 -0.61 29.26
CA ALA A 146 8.82 -1.06 29.09
C ALA A 146 8.27 -0.70 27.71
N ALA A 147 8.61 0.48 27.18
CA ALA A 147 8.22 0.88 25.82
C ALA A 147 8.81 -0.06 24.77
N THR A 148 10.07 -0.45 24.93
CA THR A 148 10.77 -1.40 24.05
C THR A 148 10.15 -2.80 24.14
N THR A 149 9.87 -3.30 25.34
CA THR A 149 9.18 -4.58 25.55
C THR A 149 7.81 -4.59 24.88
N LEU A 150 7.03 -3.53 25.03
CA LEU A 150 5.71 -3.41 24.42
C LEU A 150 5.79 -3.39 22.88
N THR A 151 6.75 -2.64 22.30
CA THR A 151 6.95 -2.65 20.85
C THR A 151 7.42 -4.00 20.32
N ASN A 152 8.29 -4.70 21.05
CA ASN A 152 8.78 -6.03 20.67
C ASN A 152 7.68 -7.10 20.76
N PHE A 153 6.79 -7.00 21.74
CA PHE A 153 5.63 -7.88 21.86
C PHE A 153 4.69 -7.76 20.64
N PHE A 154 4.41 -6.55 20.17
CA PHE A 154 3.56 -6.39 18.98
C PHE A 154 4.30 -6.61 17.65
N GLN A 155 5.62 -6.74 17.65
CA GLN A 155 6.43 -6.80 16.43
C GLN A 155 5.95 -7.84 15.41
N PRO A 156 5.59 -9.08 15.79
CA PRO A 156 5.11 -10.07 14.81
C PRO A 156 3.78 -9.69 14.16
N ALA A 157 2.86 -9.11 14.93
CA ALA A 157 1.61 -8.56 14.39
C ALA A 157 1.87 -7.37 13.46
N LEU A 158 2.79 -6.47 13.82
CA LEU A 158 3.15 -5.33 12.96
C LEU A 158 3.72 -5.79 11.61
N LEU A 159 4.62 -6.78 11.63
CA LEU A 159 5.19 -7.36 10.41
C LEU A 159 4.12 -8.06 9.56
N PHE A 160 3.21 -8.79 10.20
CA PHE A 160 2.08 -9.40 9.50
C PHE A 160 1.20 -8.34 8.84
N ILE A 161 0.81 -7.31 9.57
CA ILE A 161 -0.02 -6.21 9.06
C ILE A 161 0.70 -5.52 7.91
N GLN A 162 1.98 -5.17 8.06
CA GLN A 162 2.77 -4.54 7.00
C GLN A 162 2.87 -5.42 5.74
N ARG A 163 2.98 -6.74 5.89
CA ARG A 163 3.01 -7.70 4.77
C ARG A 163 1.71 -7.68 3.97
N TRP A 164 0.58 -7.55 4.64
CA TRP A 164 -0.76 -7.65 4.05
C TRP A 164 -1.49 -6.31 3.89
N LEU A 165 -0.85 -5.19 4.27
CA LEU A 165 -1.45 -3.86 4.26
C LEU A 165 -2.12 -3.52 2.93
N PRO A 166 -1.47 -3.70 1.76
CA PRO A 166 -2.10 -3.39 0.48
C PRO A 166 -3.40 -4.17 0.25
N LEU A 167 -3.48 -5.43 0.70
CA LEU A 167 -4.65 -6.30 0.53
C LEU A 167 -5.89 -5.73 1.24
N PHE A 168 -5.73 -5.14 2.42
CA PHE A 168 -6.86 -4.61 3.20
C PHE A 168 -7.54 -3.40 2.56
N TYR A 169 -6.85 -2.70 1.63
CA TYR A 169 -7.40 -1.56 0.88
C TYR A 169 -8.00 -1.97 -0.48
N VAL A 170 -7.77 -3.20 -0.95
CA VAL A 170 -8.26 -3.68 -2.25
C VAL A 170 -9.78 -3.68 -2.42
N PRO A 171 -10.62 -3.93 -1.39
CA PRO A 171 -12.07 -4.03 -1.59
C PRO A 171 -12.70 -2.84 -2.31
N SER A 172 -12.18 -1.63 -2.09
CA SER A 172 -12.57 -0.41 -2.82
C SER A 172 -12.38 -0.54 -4.34
N LEU A 173 -11.29 -1.16 -4.78
CA LEU A 173 -10.99 -1.34 -6.21
C LEU A 173 -11.80 -2.47 -6.84
N VAL A 174 -12.12 -3.53 -6.09
CA VAL A 174 -12.93 -4.65 -6.58
C VAL A 174 -14.37 -4.23 -6.84
N VAL A 175 -14.92 -3.30 -6.05
CA VAL A 175 -16.29 -2.78 -6.28
C VAL A 175 -16.33 -1.59 -7.24
N LEU A 176 -15.18 -1.19 -7.79
CA LEU A 176 -15.07 -0.08 -8.73
C LEU A 176 -15.95 -0.28 -9.99
N PRO A 177 -16.01 -1.47 -10.62
CA PRO A 177 -16.85 -1.69 -11.79
C PRO A 177 -18.33 -1.44 -11.53
N LEU A 178 -18.81 -1.65 -10.29
CA LEU A 178 -20.20 -1.34 -9.92
C LEU A 178 -20.43 0.17 -9.81
N SER A 179 -19.47 0.87 -9.22
CA SER A 179 -19.59 2.30 -8.91
C SER A 179 -19.54 3.20 -10.16
N ILE A 180 -18.90 2.72 -11.24
CA ILE A 180 -18.80 3.46 -12.52
C ILE A 180 -19.98 3.22 -13.47
N ARG A 181 -20.73 2.12 -13.31
CA ARG A 181 -21.85 1.77 -14.20
C ARG A 181 -22.99 2.79 -14.15
N ASP A 182 -23.20 3.38 -12.98
CA ASP A 182 -24.26 4.36 -12.75
C ASP A 182 -23.88 5.80 -13.18
N ILE A 183 -22.62 6.02 -13.60
CA ILE A 183 -22.12 7.35 -13.96
C ILE A 183 -22.15 7.53 -15.49
N PRO A 184 -22.78 8.61 -16.00
CA PRO A 184 -22.70 8.94 -17.42
C PRO A 184 -21.23 9.02 -17.90
N PRO A 185 -20.87 8.46 -19.07
CA PRO A 185 -19.47 8.42 -19.54
C PRO A 185 -18.81 9.81 -19.60
N THR A 186 -19.59 10.85 -19.89
CA THR A 186 -19.13 12.25 -19.90
C THR A 186 -18.70 12.73 -18.51
N SER A 187 -19.47 12.43 -17.47
CA SER A 187 -19.13 12.73 -16.07
C SER A 187 -17.95 11.88 -15.59
N GLY A 188 -17.89 10.60 -15.99
CA GLY A 188 -16.77 9.71 -15.68
C GLY A 188 -15.43 10.24 -16.22
N LEU A 189 -15.40 10.72 -17.47
CA LEU A 189 -14.19 11.32 -18.05
C LEU A 189 -13.73 12.57 -17.31
N LYS A 190 -14.67 13.43 -16.91
CA LYS A 190 -14.37 14.63 -16.09
C LYS A 190 -13.77 14.25 -14.74
N ILE A 191 -14.30 13.22 -14.09
CA ILE A 191 -13.78 12.72 -12.82
C ILE A 191 -12.38 12.13 -12.99
N CYS A 192 -12.16 11.32 -14.02
CA CYS A 192 -10.85 10.75 -14.33
C CYS A 192 -9.81 11.87 -14.57
N PHE A 193 -10.17 12.90 -15.33
CA PHE A 193 -9.34 14.08 -15.53
C PHE A 193 -8.99 14.78 -14.20
N ILE A 194 -9.99 15.06 -13.35
CA ILE A 194 -9.77 15.71 -12.05
C ILE A 194 -8.88 14.85 -11.14
N MET A 195 -9.07 13.53 -11.14
CA MET A 195 -8.29 12.59 -10.34
C MET A 195 -6.82 12.58 -10.77
N VAL A 196 -6.53 12.39 -12.06
CA VAL A 196 -5.17 12.30 -12.58
C VAL A 196 -4.42 13.63 -12.45
N VAL A 197 -5.03 14.72 -12.94
CA VAL A 197 -4.41 16.05 -12.90
C VAL A 197 -4.27 16.53 -11.46
N GLY A 198 -5.32 16.34 -10.66
CA GLY A 198 -5.30 16.72 -9.26
C GLY A 198 -4.27 15.93 -8.46
N TRP A 199 -4.08 14.62 -8.72
CA TRP A 199 -3.11 13.81 -7.99
C TRP A 199 -1.69 14.29 -8.28
N LEU A 200 -1.37 14.53 -9.56
CA LEU A 200 -0.08 15.08 -9.97
C LEU A 200 0.15 16.46 -9.35
N ALA A 201 -0.85 17.34 -9.40
CA ALA A 201 -0.75 18.69 -8.84
C ALA A 201 -0.54 18.66 -7.31
N SER A 202 -1.28 17.82 -6.58
CA SER A 202 -1.13 17.67 -5.12
C SER A 202 0.25 17.12 -4.75
N LEU A 203 0.81 16.19 -5.52
CA LEU A 203 2.17 15.70 -5.32
C LEU A 203 3.22 16.77 -5.57
N CYS A 204 3.08 17.55 -6.65
CA CYS A 204 3.96 18.67 -6.93
C CYS A 204 3.91 19.70 -5.80
N VAL A 205 2.72 20.11 -5.35
CA VAL A 205 2.56 21.07 -4.26
C VAL A 205 3.16 20.56 -2.96
N ALA A 206 2.91 19.29 -2.59
CA ALA A 206 3.52 18.69 -1.41
C ALA A 206 5.05 18.67 -1.49
N GLY A 207 5.60 18.26 -2.64
CA GLY A 207 7.04 18.17 -2.87
C GLY A 207 7.73 19.54 -2.86
N PHE A 208 7.20 20.53 -3.58
CA PHE A 208 7.75 21.90 -3.59
C PHE A 208 7.66 22.55 -2.21
N THR A 209 6.54 22.37 -1.50
CA THR A 209 6.38 22.88 -0.13
C THR A 209 7.38 22.23 0.82
N ALA A 210 7.56 20.92 0.73
CA ALA A 210 8.54 20.19 1.55
C ALA A 210 9.97 20.71 1.29
N ILE A 211 10.37 20.85 0.02
CA ILE A 211 11.70 21.38 -0.35
C ILE A 211 11.87 22.82 0.12
N ALA A 212 10.87 23.67 -0.06
CA ALA A 212 10.93 25.07 0.36
C ALA A 212 11.12 25.18 1.88
N VAL A 213 10.32 24.44 2.66
CA VAL A 213 10.40 24.44 4.13
C VAL A 213 11.70 23.82 4.61
N ARG A 214 12.17 22.76 3.96
CA ARG A 214 13.47 22.15 4.26
C ARG A 214 14.62 23.15 4.06
N ASN A 215 14.60 23.92 2.97
CA ASN A 215 15.60 24.96 2.72
C ASN A 215 15.53 26.11 3.75
N MET A 216 14.33 26.42 4.25
CA MET A 216 14.14 27.44 5.30
C MET A 216 14.65 26.97 6.67
N VAL A 217 14.35 25.73 7.06
CA VAL A 217 14.69 25.18 8.39
C VAL A 217 16.11 24.58 8.40
N LYS A 218 16.75 24.38 7.23
CA LYS A 218 18.10 23.83 7.05
C LYS A 218 18.29 22.46 7.74
N VAL A 219 17.25 21.62 7.70
CA VAL A 219 17.30 20.28 8.29
C VAL A 219 18.12 19.36 7.40
N GLU A 220 19.13 18.73 7.97
CA GLU A 220 19.91 17.69 7.30
C GLU A 220 19.08 16.40 7.17
N MET A 221 19.05 15.85 5.96
CA MET A 221 18.36 14.58 5.67
C MET A 221 19.13 13.44 6.30
N ILE A 222 18.51 12.82 7.30
CA ILE A 222 18.95 11.54 7.81
C ILE A 222 18.07 10.47 7.17
N ASP A 223 18.70 9.42 6.66
CA ASP A 223 17.99 8.26 6.15
C ASP A 223 17.15 7.63 7.26
N ALA A 224 15.91 7.26 6.93
CA ALA A 224 15.05 6.59 7.88
C ALA A 224 15.69 5.27 8.33
N GLU A 225 15.69 5.01 9.64
CA GLU A 225 16.14 3.73 10.17
C GLU A 225 15.39 2.58 9.45
N PRO A 226 16.11 1.56 8.92
CA PRO A 226 15.48 0.50 8.17
C PRO A 226 14.42 -0.21 9.00
N MET A 227 13.16 -0.12 8.58
CA MET A 227 12.12 -0.94 9.17
C MET A 227 12.33 -2.40 8.75
N ALA A 228 12.13 -3.32 9.69
CA ALA A 228 12.18 -4.74 9.42
C ALA A 228 11.26 -5.06 8.23
N LYS A 229 11.84 -5.54 7.14
CA LYS A 229 11.11 -5.84 5.91
C LYS A 229 10.31 -7.13 6.10
N PRO A 230 9.03 -7.18 5.68
CA PRO A 230 8.28 -8.41 5.67
C PRO A 230 8.97 -9.50 4.83
N SER A 231 8.87 -10.76 5.26
CA SER A 231 9.36 -11.89 4.49
C SER A 231 8.57 -12.05 3.17
N PRO A 232 9.24 -12.47 2.08
CA PRO A 232 8.56 -12.77 0.83
C PRO A 232 7.63 -13.97 0.99
N PHE A 233 6.64 -14.07 0.09
CA PHE A 233 5.72 -15.20 0.05
C PHE A 233 6.40 -16.48 -0.42
N VAL A 234 6.03 -17.60 0.20
CA VAL A 234 6.58 -18.92 -0.12
C VAL A 234 5.65 -19.64 -1.10
N PRO A 235 6.15 -20.45 -2.06
CA PRO A 235 5.30 -21.18 -3.01
C PRO A 235 4.25 -22.08 -2.34
N THR A 236 4.55 -22.62 -1.15
CA THR A 236 3.61 -23.43 -0.36
C THR A 236 2.38 -22.63 0.06
N GLU A 237 2.55 -21.37 0.49
CA GLU A 237 1.44 -20.48 0.82
C GLU A 237 0.53 -20.27 -0.40
N VAL A 238 1.12 -20.10 -1.59
CA VAL A 238 0.36 -19.91 -2.85
C VAL A 238 -0.47 -21.16 -3.15
N TRP A 239 0.15 -22.35 -3.09
CA TRP A 239 -0.56 -23.61 -3.31
C TRP A 239 -1.69 -23.84 -2.30
N SER A 240 -1.48 -23.52 -1.03
CA SER A 240 -2.52 -23.60 -0.01
C SER A 240 -3.71 -22.70 -0.34
N TRP A 241 -3.46 -21.44 -0.72
CA TRP A 241 -4.53 -20.51 -1.10
C TRP A 241 -5.22 -20.92 -2.41
N SER A 242 -4.50 -21.49 -3.37
CA SER A 242 -5.09 -22.05 -4.61
C SER A 242 -6.01 -23.24 -4.32
N GLY A 243 -5.63 -24.10 -3.38
CA GLY A 243 -6.50 -25.20 -2.91
C GLY A 243 -7.79 -24.69 -2.26
N VAL A 244 -7.67 -23.70 -1.36
CA VAL A 244 -8.84 -23.05 -0.71
C VAL A 244 -9.75 -22.41 -1.76
N PHE A 245 -9.17 -21.72 -2.75
CA PHE A 245 -9.91 -21.10 -3.85
C PHE A 245 -10.71 -22.14 -4.63
N LEU A 246 -10.04 -23.19 -5.14
CA LEU A 246 -10.70 -24.17 -6.00
C LEU A 246 -11.80 -24.94 -5.25
N PHE A 247 -11.50 -25.39 -4.03
CA PHE A 247 -12.47 -26.12 -3.21
C PHE A 247 -13.69 -25.26 -2.86
N SER A 248 -13.45 -24.02 -2.45
CA SER A 248 -14.53 -23.10 -2.04
C SER A 248 -15.33 -22.60 -3.24
N PHE A 249 -14.70 -22.42 -4.40
CA PHE A 249 -15.36 -22.03 -5.65
C PHE A 249 -16.30 -23.14 -6.13
N ALA A 250 -15.82 -24.40 -6.16
CA ALA A 250 -16.65 -25.54 -6.50
C ALA A 250 -17.81 -25.73 -5.52
N THR A 251 -17.54 -25.60 -4.22
CA THR A 251 -18.57 -25.70 -3.18
C THR A 251 -19.63 -24.61 -3.33
N ALA A 252 -19.25 -23.37 -3.63
CA ALA A 252 -20.18 -22.27 -3.85
C ALA A 252 -21.06 -22.46 -5.10
N LEU A 253 -20.53 -23.12 -6.15
CA LEU A 253 -21.30 -23.43 -7.36
C LEU A 253 -22.30 -24.56 -7.15
N LEU A 254 -21.87 -25.64 -6.49
CA LEU A 254 -22.70 -26.83 -6.27
C LEU A 254 -23.72 -26.62 -5.14
N TYR A 255 -23.34 -25.88 -4.10
CA TYR A 255 -24.13 -25.65 -2.89
C TYR A 255 -24.11 -24.17 -2.48
N PRO A 256 -24.87 -23.28 -3.16
CA PRO A 256 -24.82 -21.83 -2.96
C PRO A 256 -25.13 -21.37 -1.53
N THR A 257 -25.81 -22.17 -0.72
CA THR A 257 -26.20 -21.85 0.67
C THR A 257 -25.59 -22.77 1.72
N ALA A 258 -24.53 -23.52 1.40
CA ALA A 258 -23.86 -24.45 2.33
C ALA A 258 -23.45 -23.84 3.69
N LEU A 259 -23.06 -22.56 3.72
CA LEU A 259 -22.67 -21.81 4.93
C LEU A 259 -23.80 -20.87 5.40
N GLY A 260 -25.04 -21.23 5.11
CA GLY A 260 -26.28 -20.54 5.49
C GLY A 260 -26.72 -19.47 4.49
N THR A 261 -25.79 -18.65 4.00
CA THR A 261 -26.08 -17.55 3.06
C THR A 261 -25.12 -17.57 1.87
N THR A 262 -25.56 -17.03 0.74
CA THR A 262 -24.75 -16.93 -0.48
C THR A 262 -23.48 -16.10 -0.27
N ALA A 263 -23.55 -15.05 0.55
CA ALA A 263 -22.36 -14.25 0.87
C ALA A 263 -21.32 -15.06 1.66
N ARG A 264 -21.73 -15.86 2.66
CA ARG A 264 -20.81 -16.66 3.48
C ARG A 264 -20.20 -17.82 2.71
N THR A 265 -20.93 -18.43 1.78
CA THR A 265 -20.38 -19.46 0.88
C THR A 265 -19.42 -18.88 -0.14
N CYS A 266 -19.68 -17.66 -0.64
CA CYS A 266 -18.80 -17.00 -1.60
C CYS A 266 -17.55 -16.38 -0.95
N LEU A 267 -17.63 -16.00 0.33
CA LEU A 267 -16.55 -15.38 1.09
C LEU A 267 -15.20 -16.08 0.92
N PRO A 268 -15.04 -17.39 1.19
CA PRO A 268 -13.72 -18.03 1.15
C PRO A 268 -13.08 -18.05 -0.24
N PHE A 269 -13.85 -18.22 -1.32
CA PHE A 269 -13.26 -18.20 -2.67
C PHE A 269 -12.94 -16.76 -3.13
N LEU A 270 -13.80 -15.79 -2.79
CA LEU A 270 -13.55 -14.38 -3.13
C LEU A 270 -12.34 -13.83 -2.36
N LEU A 271 -12.20 -14.20 -1.09
CA LEU A 271 -11.06 -13.84 -0.25
C LEU A 271 -9.78 -14.54 -0.71
N SER A 272 -9.84 -15.83 -1.06
CA SER A 272 -8.66 -16.52 -1.58
C SER A 272 -8.24 -15.99 -2.94
N SER A 273 -9.17 -15.60 -3.81
CA SER A 273 -8.83 -14.96 -5.09
C SER A 273 -8.12 -13.61 -4.91
N THR A 274 -8.57 -12.76 -3.98
CA THR A 274 -7.87 -11.50 -3.68
C THR A 274 -6.46 -11.80 -3.15
N VAL A 275 -6.34 -12.70 -2.17
CA VAL A 275 -5.04 -13.11 -1.61
C VAL A 275 -4.09 -13.63 -2.69
N LEU A 276 -4.56 -14.52 -3.57
CA LEU A 276 -3.75 -15.07 -4.67
C LEU A 276 -3.30 -13.99 -5.64
N GLY A 277 -4.19 -13.08 -6.05
CA GLY A 277 -3.83 -11.97 -6.92
C GLY A 277 -2.75 -11.07 -6.30
N TYR A 278 -2.80 -10.83 -4.99
CA TYR A 278 -1.76 -10.09 -4.28
C TYR A 278 -0.42 -10.85 -4.21
N MET A 279 -0.44 -12.15 -3.92
CA MET A 279 0.78 -12.98 -3.84
C MET A 279 1.47 -13.09 -5.21
N VAL A 280 0.70 -13.37 -6.27
CA VAL A 280 1.19 -13.43 -7.65
C VAL A 280 1.70 -12.06 -8.09
N GLY A 281 0.94 -10.99 -7.84
CA GLY A 281 1.36 -9.62 -8.17
C GLY A 281 2.65 -9.19 -7.46
N SER A 282 2.82 -9.59 -6.20
CA SER A 282 4.03 -9.34 -5.41
C SER A 282 5.25 -10.13 -5.92
N GLY A 283 5.02 -11.27 -6.58
CA GLY A 283 6.05 -12.12 -7.19
C GLY A 283 6.54 -11.67 -8.57
N LEU A 284 5.87 -10.71 -9.23
CA LEU A 284 6.21 -10.29 -10.59
C LEU A 284 7.63 -9.68 -10.72
N PRO A 285 8.30 -9.81 -11.88
CA PRO A 285 9.60 -9.19 -12.12
C PRO A 285 9.51 -7.65 -12.11
N SER A 286 10.62 -6.99 -11.81
CA SER A 286 10.68 -5.53 -11.62
C SER A 286 10.19 -4.71 -12.81
N GLY A 287 10.33 -5.23 -14.04
CA GLY A 287 9.77 -4.61 -15.25
C GLY A 287 8.24 -4.59 -15.28
N LEU A 288 7.59 -5.70 -14.89
CA LEU A 288 6.13 -5.81 -14.87
C LEU A 288 5.52 -5.11 -13.65
N LYS A 289 6.23 -5.06 -12.51
CA LYS A 289 5.79 -4.33 -11.31
C LYS A 289 5.57 -2.83 -11.54
N LYS A 290 6.20 -2.24 -12.55
CA LYS A 290 5.97 -0.84 -12.93
C LYS A 290 4.58 -0.60 -13.53
N VAL A 291 3.97 -1.63 -14.11
CA VAL A 291 2.66 -1.55 -14.80
C VAL A 291 1.58 -2.27 -13.99
N PHE A 292 1.88 -3.49 -13.53
CA PHE A 292 1.00 -4.31 -12.72
C PHE A 292 1.39 -4.20 -11.25
N HIS A 293 0.91 -3.15 -10.60
CA HIS A 293 1.03 -3.04 -9.15
C HIS A 293 0.33 -4.24 -8.49
N PRO A 294 0.86 -4.83 -7.39
CA PRO A 294 0.24 -5.99 -6.74
C PRO A 294 -1.23 -5.79 -6.35
N ILE A 295 -1.62 -4.54 -6.05
CA ILE A 295 -3.00 -4.15 -5.76
C ILE A 295 -3.90 -4.31 -7.00
N ILE A 296 -3.43 -3.94 -8.19
CA ILE A 296 -4.19 -4.07 -9.44
C ILE A 296 -4.37 -5.55 -9.78
N CYS A 297 -3.32 -6.37 -9.62
CA CYS A 297 -3.41 -7.82 -9.80
C CYS A 297 -4.45 -8.45 -8.85
N CYS A 298 -4.48 -7.98 -7.60
CA CYS A 298 -5.44 -8.40 -6.61
C CYS A 298 -6.89 -8.06 -7.01
N ALA A 299 -7.13 -6.83 -7.47
CA ALA A 299 -8.46 -6.40 -7.91
C ALA A 299 -8.92 -7.20 -9.14
N LEU A 300 -8.08 -7.30 -10.17
CA LEU A 300 -8.38 -8.05 -11.39
C LEU A 300 -8.64 -9.54 -11.13
N SER A 301 -7.89 -10.16 -10.21
CA SER A 301 -8.11 -11.56 -9.84
C SER A 301 -9.48 -11.77 -9.18
N ALA A 302 -9.86 -10.87 -8.28
CA ALA A 302 -11.17 -10.92 -7.61
C ALA A 302 -12.32 -10.68 -8.59
N ASP A 303 -12.19 -9.69 -9.47
CA ASP A 303 -13.15 -9.38 -10.52
C ASP A 303 -13.31 -10.55 -11.50
N LEU A 304 -12.21 -11.18 -11.91
CA LEU A 304 -12.24 -12.34 -12.79
C LEU A 304 -12.90 -13.55 -12.12
N ALA A 305 -12.61 -13.80 -10.85
CA ALA A 305 -13.25 -14.87 -10.09
C ALA A 305 -14.75 -14.61 -9.91
N ALA A 306 -15.14 -13.37 -9.65
CA ALA A 306 -16.54 -12.98 -9.54
C ALA A 306 -17.28 -13.05 -10.88
N LEU A 307 -16.63 -12.65 -11.98
CA LEU A 307 -17.14 -12.81 -13.34
C LEU A 307 -17.35 -14.28 -13.69
N ALA A 308 -16.34 -15.12 -13.44
CA ALA A 308 -16.44 -16.56 -13.68
C ALA A 308 -17.56 -17.19 -12.86
N PHE A 309 -17.67 -16.85 -11.57
CA PHE A 309 -18.75 -17.33 -10.72
C PHE A 309 -20.13 -16.84 -11.18
N GLY A 310 -20.26 -15.55 -11.52
CA GLY A 310 -21.51 -14.95 -11.98
C GLY A 310 -21.98 -15.53 -13.31
N TYR A 311 -21.05 -15.87 -14.21
CA TYR A 311 -21.35 -16.54 -15.46
C TYR A 311 -21.78 -18.00 -15.24
N LEU A 312 -21.06 -18.76 -14.41
CA LEU A 312 -21.39 -20.16 -14.14
C LEU A 312 -22.68 -20.32 -13.33
N SER A 313 -22.92 -19.43 -12.36
CA SER A 313 -24.13 -19.42 -11.53
C SER A 313 -25.33 -18.72 -12.20
N GLN A 314 -25.16 -18.14 -13.39
CA GLN A 314 -26.19 -17.33 -14.09
C GLN A 314 -26.75 -16.15 -13.25
N SER A 315 -26.02 -15.69 -12.24
CA SER A 315 -26.42 -14.57 -11.37
C SER A 315 -25.93 -13.21 -11.90
N GLY A 316 -24.90 -13.21 -12.75
CA GLY A 316 -24.26 -11.97 -13.22
C GLY A 316 -23.24 -11.40 -12.23
N LEU A 317 -22.55 -10.32 -12.63
CA LEU A 317 -21.44 -9.74 -11.84
C LEU A 317 -21.93 -8.90 -10.66
N ASP A 318 -22.98 -8.10 -10.87
CA ASP A 318 -23.49 -7.13 -9.90
C ASP A 318 -23.88 -7.75 -8.55
N PRO A 319 -24.66 -8.84 -8.49
CA PRO A 319 -24.98 -9.46 -7.20
C PRO A 319 -23.76 -10.12 -6.56
N VAL A 320 -22.76 -10.56 -7.33
CA VAL A 320 -21.56 -11.17 -6.76
C VAL A 320 -20.68 -10.11 -6.08
N LEU A 321 -20.43 -8.97 -6.72
CA LEU A 321 -19.65 -7.88 -6.11
C LEU A 321 -20.46 -7.12 -5.04
N GLY A 322 -21.75 -6.88 -5.28
CA GLY A 322 -22.59 -6.05 -4.41
C GLY A 322 -23.20 -6.83 -3.24
N SER A 323 -23.66 -8.06 -3.46
CA SER A 323 -24.40 -8.83 -2.44
C SER A 323 -23.60 -9.96 -1.81
N ASN A 324 -22.49 -10.39 -2.42
CA ASN A 324 -21.64 -11.46 -1.88
C ASN A 324 -20.22 -11.00 -1.47
N TYR A 325 -19.65 -10.00 -2.15
CA TYR A 325 -18.32 -9.47 -1.84
C TYR A 325 -18.35 -8.34 -0.81
N LEU A 326 -19.17 -7.30 -1.02
CA LEU A 326 -19.31 -6.15 -0.13
C LEU A 326 -20.77 -5.95 0.32
N THR A 327 -21.22 -6.77 1.27
CA THR A 327 -22.62 -6.83 1.70
C THR A 327 -23.02 -5.63 2.54
N LYS A 328 -22.05 -4.96 3.20
CA LYS A 328 -22.26 -3.86 4.16
C LYS A 328 -23.11 -4.26 5.38
N VAL A 329 -23.35 -5.55 5.61
CA VAL A 329 -24.15 -6.07 6.71
C VAL A 329 -23.26 -6.89 7.66
N SER A 330 -23.15 -6.45 8.92
CA SER A 330 -22.31 -7.10 9.93
C SER A 330 -22.72 -8.54 10.26
N SER A 331 -24.01 -8.85 10.17
CA SER A 331 -24.56 -10.20 10.38
C SER A 331 -24.13 -11.19 9.28
N ASN A 332 -23.88 -10.69 8.06
CA ASN A 332 -23.62 -11.53 6.90
C ASN A 332 -22.46 -10.95 6.06
N PRO A 333 -21.22 -10.99 6.59
CA PRO A 333 -20.10 -10.30 5.96
C PRO A 333 -19.65 -11.01 4.68
N GLY A 334 -19.33 -10.24 3.65
CA GLY A 334 -18.61 -10.71 2.47
C GLY A 334 -17.09 -10.62 2.63
N ALA A 335 -16.35 -11.06 1.63
CA ALA A 335 -14.88 -11.01 1.64
C ALA A 335 -14.34 -9.58 1.77
N GLY A 336 -14.96 -8.63 1.08
CA GLY A 336 -14.61 -7.21 1.15
C GLY A 336 -14.91 -6.59 2.52
N ASP A 337 -16.02 -6.99 3.16
CA ASP A 337 -16.37 -6.50 4.51
C ASP A 337 -15.38 -6.98 5.57
N VAL A 338 -14.88 -8.21 5.45
CA VAL A 338 -13.84 -8.75 6.35
C VAL A 338 -12.52 -7.98 6.17
N LEU A 339 -12.08 -7.77 4.93
CA LEU A 339 -10.85 -7.03 4.62
C LEU A 339 -10.92 -5.56 5.09
N MET A 340 -12.02 -4.86 4.77
CA MET A 340 -12.27 -3.50 5.25
C MET A 340 -12.44 -3.43 6.76
N GLY A 341 -13.02 -4.48 7.37
CA GLY A 341 -13.16 -4.60 8.82
C GLY A 341 -11.82 -4.65 9.56
N PHE A 342 -10.73 -5.03 8.88
CA PHE A 342 -9.38 -5.08 9.45
C PHE A 342 -8.66 -3.73 9.38
N LEU A 343 -9.19 -2.77 8.63
CA LEU A 343 -8.56 -1.47 8.39
C LEU A 343 -8.33 -0.67 9.69
N GLY A 344 -9.23 -0.81 10.66
CA GLY A 344 -9.08 -0.20 11.98
C GLY A 344 -7.84 -0.73 12.72
N SER A 345 -7.64 -2.05 12.72
CA SER A 345 -6.44 -2.69 13.27
C SER A 345 -5.16 -2.25 12.56
N VAL A 346 -5.19 -2.05 11.24
CA VAL A 346 -4.07 -1.48 10.48
C VAL A 346 -3.73 -0.07 10.97
N ILE A 347 -4.74 0.79 11.16
CA ILE A 347 -4.55 2.16 11.66
C ILE A 347 -3.95 2.16 13.08
N LEU A 348 -4.42 1.29 13.98
CA LEU A 348 -3.82 1.14 15.31
C LEU A 348 -2.34 0.74 15.23
N SER A 349 -1.99 -0.15 14.29
CA SER A 349 -0.60 -0.61 14.09
C SER A 349 0.34 0.51 13.63
N PHE A 350 -0.18 1.54 12.96
CA PHE A 350 0.62 2.70 12.54
C PHE A 350 1.14 3.52 13.72
N ALA A 351 0.48 3.47 14.89
CA ALA A 351 0.98 4.11 16.09
C ALA A 351 2.39 3.60 16.47
N PHE A 352 2.61 2.28 16.35
CA PHE A 352 3.92 1.68 16.63
C PHE A 352 4.97 2.06 15.59
N SER A 353 4.58 2.16 14.32
CA SER A 353 5.50 2.61 13.25
C SER A 353 5.91 4.07 13.46
N MET A 354 4.95 4.93 13.79
CA MET A 354 5.20 6.34 14.15
C MET A 354 6.06 6.46 15.41
N PHE A 355 5.85 5.60 16.41
CA PHE A 355 6.68 5.55 17.62
C PHE A 355 8.14 5.19 17.31
N LYS A 356 8.38 4.18 16.46
CA LYS A 356 9.74 3.81 16.05
C LYS A 356 10.43 4.93 15.30
N GLN A 357 9.72 5.59 14.38
CA GLN A 357 10.25 6.70 13.59
C GLN A 357 10.13 8.08 14.28
N ARG A 358 9.78 8.13 15.57
CA ARG A 358 9.47 9.38 16.30
C ARG A 358 10.57 10.44 16.22
N LYS A 359 11.83 10.02 16.25
CA LYS A 359 12.98 10.93 16.16
C LYS A 359 13.05 11.61 14.80
N LEU A 360 12.80 10.85 13.73
CA LEU A 360 12.76 11.34 12.36
C LEU A 360 11.56 12.29 12.14
N VAL A 361 10.38 11.89 12.63
CA VAL A 361 9.16 12.71 12.57
C VAL A 361 9.34 14.02 13.34
N LYS A 362 9.93 13.99 14.54
CA LYS A 362 10.20 15.20 15.34
C LYS A 362 11.20 16.12 14.66
N ARG A 363 12.25 15.57 14.05
CA ARG A 363 13.28 16.34 13.31
C ARG A 363 12.67 17.06 12.09
N HIS A 364 11.83 16.38 11.33
CA HIS A 364 11.22 16.91 10.11
C HIS A 364 9.77 17.39 10.33
N ALA A 365 9.38 17.67 11.58
CA ALA A 365 7.99 17.98 11.92
C ALA A 365 7.49 19.21 11.15
N ALA A 366 8.29 20.28 11.09
CA ALA A 366 7.95 21.48 10.35
C ALA A 366 7.71 21.18 8.87
N GLU A 367 8.58 20.40 8.23
CA GLU A 367 8.46 20.00 6.82
C GLU A 367 7.21 19.14 6.58
N ILE A 368 6.98 18.11 7.41
CA ILE A 368 5.85 17.19 7.28
C ILE A 368 4.53 17.92 7.49
N PHE A 369 4.37 18.64 8.60
CA PHE A 369 3.09 19.27 8.93
C PHE A 369 2.73 20.40 7.96
N THR A 370 3.69 21.24 7.57
CA THR A 370 3.43 22.32 6.61
C THR A 370 3.09 21.78 5.23
N SER A 371 3.84 20.79 4.73
CA SER A 371 3.57 20.15 3.43
C SER A 371 2.19 19.47 3.42
N VAL A 372 1.83 18.74 4.49
CA VAL A 372 0.52 18.10 4.61
C VAL A 372 -0.61 19.13 4.67
N ILE A 373 -0.49 20.20 5.45
CA ILE A 373 -1.52 21.24 5.57
C ILE A 373 -1.72 21.94 4.22
N VAL A 374 -0.64 22.41 3.59
CA VAL A 374 -0.70 23.13 2.30
C VAL A 374 -1.25 22.23 1.19
N SER A 375 -0.76 20.99 1.10
CA SER A 375 -1.23 20.03 0.09
C SER A 375 -2.69 19.63 0.29
N THR A 376 -3.14 19.47 1.54
CA THR A 376 -4.55 19.14 1.85
C THR A 376 -5.48 20.29 1.48
N LEU A 377 -5.15 21.53 1.86
CA LEU A 377 -5.94 22.71 1.49
C LEU A 377 -5.99 22.88 -0.02
N PHE A 378 -4.83 22.79 -0.69
CA PHE A 378 -4.76 22.86 -2.14
C PHE A 378 -5.61 21.76 -2.79
N SER A 379 -5.48 20.51 -2.33
CA SER A 379 -6.24 19.38 -2.88
C SER A 379 -7.74 19.59 -2.75
N LEU A 380 -8.23 20.01 -1.58
CA LEU A 380 -9.67 20.24 -1.35
C LEU A 380 -10.21 21.39 -2.20
N TYR A 381 -9.58 22.57 -2.13
CA TYR A 381 -10.07 23.76 -2.84
C TYR A 381 -9.91 23.65 -4.37
N SER A 382 -8.78 23.09 -4.84
CA SER A 382 -8.56 22.89 -6.27
C SER A 382 -9.58 21.91 -6.86
N THR A 383 -9.87 20.81 -6.16
CA THR A 383 -10.87 19.83 -6.61
C THR A 383 -12.27 20.45 -6.64
N ALA A 384 -12.64 21.23 -5.62
CA ALA A 384 -13.92 21.95 -5.59
C ALA A 384 -14.05 22.96 -6.76
N LEU A 385 -12.98 23.74 -7.00
CA LEU A 385 -12.95 24.76 -8.05
C LEU A 385 -13.02 24.12 -9.44
N ILE A 386 -12.16 23.14 -9.71
CA ILE A 386 -12.10 22.45 -11.01
C ILE A 386 -13.40 21.68 -11.27
N GLY A 387 -13.96 21.00 -10.26
CA GLY A 387 -15.25 20.32 -10.37
C GLY A 387 -16.36 21.27 -10.83
N ARG A 388 -16.40 22.49 -10.29
CA ARG A 388 -17.33 23.54 -10.72
C ARG A 388 -17.02 24.09 -12.11
N LEU A 389 -15.76 24.33 -12.43
CA LEU A 389 -15.32 24.85 -13.74
C LEU A 389 -15.62 23.90 -14.90
N VAL A 390 -15.47 22.59 -14.67
CA VAL A 390 -15.73 21.54 -15.66
C VAL A 390 -17.24 21.20 -15.72
N GLY A 391 -18.07 21.82 -14.87
CA GLY A 391 -19.51 21.59 -14.81
C GLY A 391 -19.85 20.15 -14.44
N LEU A 392 -19.14 19.60 -13.45
CA LEU A 392 -19.50 18.32 -12.84
C LEU A 392 -20.69 18.53 -11.91
N GLU A 393 -21.56 17.52 -11.80
CA GLU A 393 -22.70 17.59 -10.88
C GLU A 393 -22.21 17.88 -9.45
N PRO A 394 -22.89 18.74 -8.67
CA PRO A 394 -22.47 19.08 -7.31
C PRO A 394 -22.30 17.87 -6.40
N THR A 395 -23.18 16.87 -6.52
CA THR A 395 -23.14 15.63 -5.72
C THR A 395 -21.88 14.81 -6.00
N LEU A 396 -21.50 14.66 -7.28
CA LEU A 396 -20.27 14.00 -7.70
C LEU A 396 -19.04 14.82 -7.31
N THR A 397 -19.10 16.14 -7.43
CA THR A 397 -18.00 17.02 -7.02
C THR A 397 -17.67 16.88 -5.54
N VAL A 398 -18.67 16.82 -4.67
CA VAL A 398 -18.49 16.60 -3.23
C VAL A 398 -17.89 15.23 -2.94
N SER A 399 -18.36 14.17 -3.63
CA SER A 399 -17.84 12.82 -3.43
C SER A 399 -16.37 12.65 -3.82
N ILE A 400 -15.85 13.47 -4.75
CA ILE A 400 -14.44 13.42 -5.16
C ILE A 400 -13.50 14.35 -4.37
N LEU A 401 -14.04 15.17 -3.45
CA LEU A 401 -13.22 16.09 -2.64
C LEU A 401 -12.14 15.38 -1.81
N PRO A 402 -12.44 14.31 -1.04
CA PRO A 402 -11.45 13.68 -0.16
C PRO A 402 -10.53 12.67 -0.89
N ARG A 403 -10.18 12.92 -2.15
CA ARG A 403 -9.34 12.03 -2.98
C ARG A 403 -7.89 11.81 -2.53
N CYS A 404 -7.43 12.58 -1.54
CA CYS A 404 -6.07 12.48 -0.99
C CYS A 404 -6.09 12.10 0.50
N ILE A 405 -7.22 11.62 1.01
CA ILE A 405 -7.43 11.35 2.43
C ILE A 405 -7.67 9.85 2.62
N THR A 406 -7.12 9.28 3.69
CA THR A 406 -7.34 7.88 4.04
C THR A 406 -8.83 7.56 4.10
N VAL A 407 -9.23 6.44 3.48
CA VAL A 407 -10.61 5.92 3.39
C VAL A 407 -11.45 6.14 4.66
N ALA A 408 -10.89 5.82 5.83
CA ALA A 408 -11.58 5.94 7.11
C ALA A 408 -12.01 7.38 7.45
N LEU A 409 -11.20 8.38 7.07
CA LEU A 409 -11.52 9.80 7.24
C LEU A 409 -12.38 10.33 6.10
N ALA A 410 -12.16 9.83 4.88
CA ALA A 410 -12.92 10.24 3.70
C ALA A 410 -14.42 10.03 3.91
N LEU A 411 -14.81 8.90 4.51
CA LEU A 411 -16.20 8.59 4.86
C LEU A 411 -16.87 9.66 5.73
N SER A 412 -16.20 10.07 6.82
CA SER A 412 -16.71 11.12 7.70
C SER A 412 -16.84 12.45 6.96
N ILE A 413 -15.85 12.81 6.14
CA ILE A 413 -15.85 14.06 5.37
C ILE A 413 -16.99 14.08 4.35
N VAL A 414 -17.20 13.01 3.59
CA VAL A 414 -18.32 12.93 2.63
C VAL A 414 -19.67 13.03 3.33
N SER A 415 -19.81 12.39 4.49
CA SER A 415 -21.04 12.49 5.28
C SER A 415 -21.31 13.90 5.82
N LEU A 416 -20.26 14.67 6.13
CA LEU A 416 -20.39 16.06 6.58
C LEU A 416 -20.86 16.99 5.46
N PHE A 417 -20.49 16.69 4.21
CA PHE A 417 -20.91 17.46 3.04
C PHE A 417 -22.14 16.88 2.33
N GLU A 418 -22.86 15.94 2.97
CA GLU A 418 -24.03 15.24 2.40
C GLU A 418 -23.77 14.59 1.03
N GLY A 419 -22.52 14.22 0.76
CA GLY A 419 -22.13 13.57 -0.48
C GLY A 419 -22.60 12.12 -0.54
N LYS A 420 -22.72 11.57 -1.75
CA LYS A 420 -23.06 10.16 -1.94
C LYS A 420 -21.84 9.29 -1.60
N THR A 421 -21.99 8.49 -0.56
CA THR A 421 -20.99 7.55 -0.02
C THR A 421 -20.57 6.46 -1.02
N ILE A 422 -21.25 6.27 -2.14
CA ILE A 422 -20.85 5.23 -3.11
C ILE A 422 -19.68 5.71 -3.98
N TYR A 423 -19.61 7.02 -4.29
CA TYR A 423 -18.64 7.54 -5.27
C TYR A 423 -17.27 7.90 -4.70
N TYR A 424 -17.10 7.97 -3.37
CA TYR A 424 -15.79 8.28 -2.79
C TYR A 424 -14.79 7.14 -2.98
N VAL A 425 -15.28 5.90 -3.14
CA VAL A 425 -14.48 4.71 -3.41
C VAL A 425 -13.68 4.85 -4.70
N LEU A 426 -14.17 5.67 -5.64
CA LEU A 426 -13.46 6.00 -6.88
C LEU A 426 -12.19 6.84 -6.65
N CYS A 427 -12.08 7.47 -5.48
CA CYS A 427 -11.13 8.54 -5.20
C CYS A 427 -10.05 8.18 -4.17
N THR A 428 -10.20 7.04 -3.49
CA THR A 428 -9.25 6.51 -2.48
C THR A 428 -8.62 5.22 -2.96
#